data_AF-A0A1X2GIP7-F1
#
_entry.id   AF-A0A1X2GIP7-F1
#
_cell.length_a   1.000
_cell.length_b   1.000
_cell.length_c   1.000
_cell.angle_alpha   90.00
_cell.angle_beta   90.00
_cell.angle_gamma   90.00
#
_symmetry.space_group_name_H-M   'P 1'
#
loop_
_entity.id
_entity.type
_entity.pdbx_description
1 polymer ?
#
loop_
_entity_poly.entity_id
_entity_poly.type
_entity_poly.pdbx_seq_one_letter_code
_entity_poly.pdbx_strand_id
1 'polypeptide(L)'
;MHNLFLGTAKKITRDTWSQQTTDGITGVKKPALLSAKILDQMERDLYSLLVPPTMRLSRRKIASGFAQLTADDWRKWTLGISQCLIHGRGLGASRVVNWMMFVDACRLIVKPTVTINEAEEAHMASQFGKSSVTEYGSTIATINMHLHCHLLDNIKDFGPIYAFWCFGFERYNGRIKKITTNNKDCFELTYMARFNQQVHRRDYVQRLP
;
A
#
# COMPACT_ATOMS: atom_id res chain seq x y z
N MET A 1 5.15 -0.36 1.09
CA MET A 1 4.12 -0.31 0.02
C MET A 1 3.16 -1.49 0.12
N HIS A 2 3.63 -2.74 0.05
CA HIS A 2 2.75 -3.91 0.07
C HIS A 2 1.98 -4.10 1.38
N ASN A 3 2.68 -4.00 2.52
CA ASN A 3 2.06 -4.14 3.83
C ASN A 3 0.97 -3.07 4.10
N LEU A 4 1.38 -1.79 4.11
CA LEU A 4 0.49 -0.67 4.43
C LEU A 4 -0.58 -0.42 3.34
N PHE A 5 -0.18 -0.23 2.09
CA PHE A 5 -1.06 0.32 1.05
C PHE A 5 -1.78 -0.75 0.24
N LEU A 6 -1.06 -1.67 -0.39
CA LEU A 6 -1.72 -2.76 -1.15
C LEU A 6 -2.34 -3.83 -0.25
N GLY A 7 -1.94 -3.88 1.01
CA GLY A 7 -2.44 -4.77 2.04
C GLY A 7 -3.56 -4.11 2.83
N THR A 8 -3.21 -3.35 3.85
CA THR A 8 -4.16 -2.77 4.80
C THR A 8 -5.10 -1.76 4.16
N ALA A 9 -4.59 -0.74 3.47
CA ALA A 9 -5.43 0.32 2.90
C ALA A 9 -6.46 -0.26 1.93
N LYS A 10 -6.00 -1.10 0.99
CA LYS A 10 -6.87 -1.83 0.06
C LYS A 10 -7.91 -2.69 0.78
N LYS A 11 -7.51 -3.47 1.80
CA LYS A 11 -8.43 -4.33 2.55
C LYS A 11 -9.56 -3.53 3.20
N ILE A 12 -9.24 -2.40 3.82
CA ILE A 12 -10.23 -1.55 4.47
C ILE A 12 -11.12 -0.87 3.43
N THR A 13 -10.55 -0.14 2.48
CA THR A 13 -11.35 0.76 1.64
C THR A 13 -12.01 0.04 0.48
N ARG A 14 -11.29 -0.83 -0.23
CA ARG A 14 -11.86 -1.59 -1.34
C ARG A 14 -12.73 -2.71 -0.79
N ASP A 15 -12.11 -3.66 -0.10
CA ASP A 15 -12.76 -4.93 0.19
C ASP A 15 -13.82 -4.81 1.29
N THR A 16 -13.70 -3.84 2.20
CA THR A 16 -14.65 -3.67 3.31
C THR A 16 -15.64 -2.52 3.07
N TRP A 17 -15.18 -1.36 2.60
CA TRP A 17 -16.08 -0.22 2.44
C TRP A 17 -16.86 -0.24 1.12
N SER A 18 -16.23 -0.66 0.01
CA SER A 18 -16.83 -0.53 -1.32
C SER A 18 -17.41 -1.82 -1.91
N GLN A 19 -17.07 -2.98 -1.34
CA GLN A 19 -17.51 -4.28 -1.85
C GLN A 19 -18.46 -4.97 -0.88
N GLN A 20 -19.43 -5.69 -1.44
CA GLN A 20 -20.22 -6.64 -0.68
C GLN A 20 -19.31 -7.82 -0.32
N THR A 21 -19.31 -8.20 0.95
CA THR A 21 -18.52 -9.34 1.44
C THR A 21 -19.45 -10.47 1.84
N THR A 22 -18.96 -11.70 1.73
CA THR A 22 -19.66 -12.87 2.25
C THR A 22 -18.86 -13.37 3.42
N ASP A 23 -19.52 -13.59 4.55
CA ASP A 23 -18.91 -14.25 5.69
C ASP A 23 -18.54 -15.69 5.31
N GLY A 24 -17.25 -16.03 5.38
CA GLY A 24 -16.76 -17.34 4.95
C GLY A 24 -17.21 -18.50 5.83
N ILE A 25 -17.73 -18.24 7.03
CA ILE A 25 -18.20 -19.25 7.98
C ILE A 25 -19.73 -19.36 7.90
N THR A 26 -20.42 -18.23 7.95
CA THR A 26 -21.90 -18.22 8.02
C THR A 26 -22.57 -18.11 6.65
N GLY A 27 -21.83 -17.78 5.59
CA GLY A 27 -22.37 -17.55 4.24
C GLY A 27 -23.19 -16.26 4.11
N VAL A 28 -23.33 -15.48 5.18
CA VAL A 28 -24.15 -14.27 5.20
C VAL A 28 -23.47 -13.17 4.39
N LYS A 29 -24.23 -12.58 3.46
CA LYS A 29 -23.78 -11.42 2.68
C LYS A 29 -23.87 -10.15 3.52
N LYS A 30 -22.75 -9.49 3.76
CA LYS A 30 -22.67 -8.16 4.37
C LYS A 30 -22.61 -7.09 3.26
N PRO A 31 -23.53 -6.11 3.27
CA PRO A 31 -23.53 -5.06 2.27
C PRO A 31 -22.28 -4.18 2.37
N ALA A 32 -21.91 -3.53 1.26
CA ALA A 32 -20.87 -2.51 1.26
C ALA A 32 -21.28 -1.34 2.18
N LEU A 33 -20.31 -0.76 2.90
CA LEU A 33 -20.56 0.40 3.76
C LEU A 33 -20.79 1.69 2.96
N LEU A 34 -20.19 1.78 1.77
CA LEU A 34 -20.33 2.88 0.83
C LEU A 34 -21.11 2.41 -0.40
N SER A 35 -22.22 3.08 -0.69
CA SER A 35 -23.01 2.79 -1.89
C SER A 35 -22.34 3.35 -3.15
N ALA A 36 -22.69 2.81 -4.33
CA ALA A 36 -22.21 3.32 -5.61
C ALA A 36 -22.47 4.83 -5.80
N LYS A 37 -23.65 5.31 -5.36
CA LYS A 37 -23.99 6.74 -5.40
C LYS A 37 -23.03 7.60 -4.57
N ILE A 38 -22.61 7.11 -3.41
CA ILE A 38 -21.65 7.80 -2.54
C ILE A 38 -20.26 7.80 -3.21
N LEU A 39 -19.83 6.68 -3.79
CA LEU A 39 -18.54 6.59 -4.50
C LEU A 39 -18.49 7.53 -5.71
N ASP A 40 -19.58 7.63 -6.47
CA ASP A 40 -19.71 8.59 -7.58
C ASP A 40 -19.64 10.04 -7.09
N GLN A 41 -20.25 10.35 -5.94
CA GLN A 41 -20.16 11.67 -5.34
C GLN A 41 -18.73 11.98 -4.87
N MET A 42 -18.05 11.02 -4.22
CA MET A 42 -16.65 11.18 -3.80
C MET A 42 -15.72 11.42 -4.99
N GLU A 43 -15.95 10.73 -6.11
CA GLU A 43 -15.19 10.96 -7.35
C GLU A 43 -15.44 12.36 -7.91
N ARG A 44 -16.68 12.87 -7.89
CA ARG A 44 -16.96 14.28 -8.28
C ARG A 44 -16.27 15.27 -7.37
N ASP A 45 -16.36 15.06 -6.06
CA ASP A 45 -15.75 15.94 -5.05
C ASP A 45 -14.23 15.92 -5.15
N LEU A 46 -13.60 14.82 -5.56
CA LEU A 46 -12.17 14.79 -5.84
C LEU A 46 -11.74 15.83 -6.89
N TYR A 47 -12.56 16.10 -7.91
CA TYR A 47 -12.21 17.09 -8.94
C TYR A 47 -12.39 18.53 -8.51
N SER A 48 -13.18 18.80 -7.46
CA SER A 48 -13.28 20.13 -6.88
C SER A 48 -12.16 20.43 -5.89
N LEU A 49 -11.46 19.41 -5.40
CA LEU A 49 -10.33 19.57 -4.50
C LEU A 49 -9.07 20.09 -5.21
N LEU A 50 -8.43 21.08 -4.60
CA LEU A 50 -7.09 21.53 -4.98
C LEU A 50 -6.05 20.55 -4.43
N VAL A 51 -5.71 19.54 -5.24
CA VAL A 51 -4.70 18.52 -4.90
C VAL A 51 -3.45 18.74 -5.75
N PRO A 52 -2.23 18.67 -5.17
CA PRO A 52 -0.98 18.73 -5.93
C PRO A 52 -0.96 17.70 -7.07
N PRO A 53 -0.35 18.00 -8.23
CA PRO A 53 -0.34 17.08 -9.38
C PRO A 53 0.18 15.68 -9.04
N THR A 54 1.17 15.58 -8.15
CA THR A 54 1.77 14.32 -7.67
C THR A 54 0.85 13.46 -6.81
N MET A 55 -0.26 14.03 -6.32
CA MET A 55 -1.22 13.37 -5.44
C MET A 55 -2.56 13.10 -6.13
N ARG A 56 -2.73 13.45 -7.41
CA ARG A 56 -3.98 13.19 -8.15
C ARG A 56 -4.15 11.70 -8.48
N LEU A 57 -5.38 11.20 -8.32
CA LEU A 57 -5.80 9.91 -8.86
C LEU A 57 -6.31 10.07 -10.29
N SER A 58 -6.13 9.02 -11.09
CA SER A 58 -6.76 8.94 -12.41
C SER A 58 -8.29 8.84 -12.30
N ARG A 59 -8.98 9.18 -13.39
CA ARG A 59 -10.44 9.17 -13.40
C ARG A 59 -11.04 7.80 -13.13
N ARG A 60 -12.23 7.80 -12.53
CA ARG A 60 -13.10 6.65 -12.26
C ARG A 60 -12.53 5.65 -11.25
N LYS A 61 -11.40 5.96 -10.59
CA LYS A 61 -10.77 5.06 -9.63
C LYS A 61 -11.59 4.89 -8.36
N ILE A 62 -12.26 5.94 -7.86
CA ILE A 62 -13.13 5.85 -6.67
C ILE A 62 -14.51 5.33 -7.08
N ALA A 63 -15.09 5.91 -8.13
CA ALA A 63 -16.42 5.54 -8.63
C ALA A 63 -16.55 4.05 -9.01
N SER A 64 -15.46 3.42 -9.45
CA SER A 64 -15.41 1.98 -9.76
C SER A 64 -15.26 1.06 -8.53
N GLY A 65 -15.37 1.61 -7.30
CA GLY A 65 -15.10 0.85 -6.08
C GLY A 65 -13.63 0.48 -5.93
N PHE A 66 -12.73 1.44 -6.23
CA PHE A 66 -11.29 1.25 -6.09
C PHE A 66 -10.71 0.12 -6.97
N ALA A 67 -11.24 -0.05 -8.18
CA ALA A 67 -10.75 -1.05 -9.11
C ALA A 67 -9.36 -0.67 -9.66
N GLN A 68 -8.44 -1.65 -9.66
CA GLN A 68 -7.12 -1.54 -10.29
C GLN A 68 -6.30 -0.31 -9.86
N LEU A 69 -6.35 0.08 -8.59
CA LEU A 69 -5.40 1.06 -8.05
C LEU A 69 -4.00 0.44 -7.98
N THR A 70 -3.01 1.18 -8.46
CA THR A 70 -1.60 0.83 -8.29
C THR A 70 -1.15 1.04 -6.85
N ALA A 71 0.04 0.55 -6.49
CA ALA A 71 0.61 0.78 -5.17
C ALA A 71 0.73 2.29 -4.85
N ASP A 72 1.11 3.10 -5.84
CA ASP A 72 1.24 4.55 -5.67
C ASP A 72 -0.13 5.24 -5.57
N ASP A 73 -1.15 4.75 -6.28
CA ASP A 73 -2.52 5.23 -6.11
C ASP A 73 -3.03 4.98 -4.68
N TRP A 74 -2.75 3.80 -4.12
CA TRP A 74 -3.09 3.50 -2.73
C TRP A 74 -2.35 4.39 -1.73
N ARG A 75 -1.08 4.71 -2.00
CA ARG A 75 -0.31 5.69 -1.22
C ARG A 75 -0.97 7.07 -1.25
N LYS A 76 -1.33 7.58 -2.44
CA LYS A 76 -2.01 8.88 -2.61
C LYS A 76 -3.36 8.92 -1.90
N TRP A 77 -4.14 7.85 -2.06
CA TRP A 77 -5.42 7.66 -1.38
C TRP A 77 -5.26 7.76 0.13
N THR A 78 -4.34 6.99 0.70
CA THR A 78 -4.14 6.90 2.14
C THR A 78 -3.60 8.21 2.72
N LEU A 79 -2.50 8.72 2.17
CA LEU A 79 -1.76 9.84 2.79
C LEU A 79 -2.38 11.23 2.55
N GLY A 80 -3.34 11.36 1.64
CA GLY A 80 -3.96 12.65 1.31
C GLY A 80 -5.45 12.56 1.01
N ILE A 81 -5.83 11.88 -0.07
CA ILE A 81 -7.18 12.02 -0.64
C ILE A 81 -8.28 11.54 0.32
N SER A 82 -8.06 10.41 1.00
CA SER A 82 -9.09 9.80 1.85
C SER A 82 -9.54 10.74 2.97
N GLN A 83 -8.63 11.50 3.56
CA GLN A 83 -8.94 12.46 4.63
C GLN A 83 -9.95 13.51 4.18
N CYS A 84 -9.87 13.98 2.93
CA CYS A 84 -10.81 14.98 2.43
C CYS A 84 -12.17 14.39 2.05
N LEU A 85 -12.23 13.10 1.69
CA LEU A 85 -13.42 12.52 1.03
C LEU A 85 -14.30 11.65 1.93
N ILE A 86 -13.79 11.12 3.04
CA ILE A 86 -14.52 10.15 3.88
C ILE A 86 -15.48 10.77 4.89
N HIS A 87 -15.27 12.04 5.27
CA HIS A 87 -16.15 12.71 6.24
C HIS A 87 -17.57 12.88 5.66
N GLY A 88 -18.58 12.64 6.49
CA GLY A 88 -19.99 12.78 6.09
C GLY A 88 -20.52 11.71 5.13
N ARG A 89 -19.81 10.60 4.92
CA ARG A 89 -20.20 9.53 3.96
C ARG A 89 -20.93 8.33 4.57
N GLY A 90 -21.36 8.42 5.83
CA GLY A 90 -22.10 7.34 6.49
C GLY A 90 -21.25 6.19 7.03
N LEU A 91 -19.91 6.31 7.06
CA LEU A 91 -19.03 5.29 7.65
C LEU A 91 -19.18 5.17 9.18
N GLY A 92 -19.65 6.22 9.85
CA GLY A 92 -19.67 6.35 11.31
C GLY A 92 -18.39 6.97 11.86
N ALA A 93 -18.53 7.76 12.93
CA ALA A 93 -17.41 8.54 13.48
C ALA A 93 -16.25 7.66 13.94
N SER A 94 -16.53 6.55 14.64
CA SER A 94 -15.49 5.63 15.15
C SER A 94 -14.62 5.05 14.03
N ARG A 95 -15.24 4.62 12.92
CA ARG A 95 -14.52 4.09 11.75
C ARG A 95 -13.65 5.13 11.06
N VAL A 96 -14.13 6.38 10.99
CA VAL A 96 -13.34 7.49 10.43
C VAL A 96 -12.14 7.79 11.32
N VAL A 97 -12.33 7.87 12.65
CA VAL A 97 -11.22 8.07 13.61
C VAL A 97 -10.20 6.94 13.53
N ASN A 98 -10.67 5.68 13.48
CA ASN A 98 -9.80 4.53 13.30
C ASN A 98 -8.99 4.61 11.99
N TRP A 99 -9.61 4.99 10.88
CA TRP A 99 -8.89 5.20 9.63
C TRP A 99 -7.88 6.36 9.71
N MET A 100 -8.21 7.47 10.37
CA MET A 100 -7.26 8.57 10.58
C MET A 100 -6.03 8.12 11.38
N MET A 101 -6.22 7.29 12.41
CA MET A 101 -5.12 6.71 13.17
C MET A 101 -4.14 5.93 12.27
N PHE A 102 -4.66 5.16 11.31
CA PHE A 102 -3.83 4.46 10.33
C PHE A 102 -3.12 5.41 9.37
N VAL A 103 -3.81 6.46 8.91
CA VAL A 103 -3.23 7.47 8.02
C VAL A 103 -2.09 8.21 8.70
N ASP A 104 -2.24 8.60 9.96
CA ASP A 104 -1.22 9.32 10.72
C ASP A 104 0.00 8.45 10.98
N ALA A 105 -0.19 7.19 11.36
CA ALA A 105 0.91 6.23 11.45
C ALA A 105 1.66 6.08 10.11
N CYS A 106 0.93 5.95 9.00
CA CYS A 106 1.55 5.86 7.68
C CYS A 106 2.36 7.12 7.32
N ARG A 107 1.89 8.31 7.70
CA ARG A 107 2.61 9.57 7.44
C ARG A 107 3.92 9.67 8.18
N LEU A 108 3.98 9.18 9.42
CA LEU A 108 5.20 9.15 10.21
C LEU A 108 6.19 8.14 9.63
N ILE A 109 5.72 6.93 9.31
CA ILE A 109 6.59 5.82 8.87
C ILE A 109 7.15 6.06 7.47
N VAL A 110 6.36 6.64 6.55
CA VAL A 110 6.71 6.81 5.13
C VAL A 110 7.56 8.06 4.87
N LYS A 111 8.18 8.64 5.89
CA LYS A 111 9.18 9.69 5.70
C LYS A 111 10.51 9.10 5.21
N PRO A 112 11.30 9.83 4.39
CA PRO A 112 12.63 9.38 3.98
C PRO A 112 13.58 9.17 5.18
N THR A 113 13.37 9.94 6.24
CA THR A 113 14.08 9.84 7.52
C THR A 113 13.03 9.78 8.63
N VAL A 114 13.20 8.87 9.57
CA VAL A 114 12.28 8.62 10.68
C VAL A 114 13.11 8.61 11.96
N THR A 115 12.74 9.46 12.92
CA THR A 115 13.32 9.44 14.26
C THR A 115 12.70 8.33 15.10
N ILE A 116 13.37 7.93 16.18
CA ILE A 116 12.83 6.90 17.10
C ILE A 116 11.49 7.34 17.70
N ASN A 117 11.37 8.62 18.10
CA ASN A 117 10.12 9.16 18.64
C ASN A 117 8.97 9.08 17.62
N GLU A 118 9.23 9.43 16.36
CA GLU A 118 8.22 9.29 15.30
C GLU A 118 7.84 7.83 15.04
N ALA A 119 8.81 6.91 15.14
CA ALA A 119 8.55 5.48 15.01
C ALA A 119 7.68 4.96 16.17
N GLU A 120 7.95 5.41 17.40
CA GLU A 120 7.18 5.07 18.59
C GLU A 120 5.76 5.63 18.53
N GLU A 121 5.59 6.88 18.10
CA GLU A 121 4.27 7.48 17.85
C GLU A 121 3.51 6.69 16.77
N ALA A 122 4.19 6.32 15.69
CA ALA A 122 3.58 5.55 14.62
C ALA A 122 3.20 4.11 15.02
N HIS A 123 3.64 3.63 16.19
CA HIS A 123 3.18 2.37 16.74
C HIS A 123 1.67 2.36 17.03
N MET A 124 1.00 3.52 17.00
CA MET A 124 -0.47 3.62 16.93
C MET A 124 -1.09 2.78 15.79
N ALA A 125 -0.32 2.39 14.77
CA ALA A 125 -0.75 1.41 13.75
C ALA A 125 -1.17 0.05 14.34
N SER A 126 -0.58 -0.37 15.46
CA SER A 126 -0.97 -1.61 16.17
C SER A 126 -2.34 -1.45 16.84
N GLN A 127 -2.60 -0.27 17.42
CA GLN A 127 -3.88 0.08 18.01
C GLN A 127 -4.98 0.15 16.94
N PHE A 128 -4.69 0.72 15.76
CA PHE A 128 -5.58 0.67 14.62
C PHE A 128 -6.01 -0.76 14.27
N GLY A 129 -5.09 -1.73 14.33
CA GLY A 129 -5.41 -3.14 14.07
C GLY A 129 -6.44 -3.69 15.06
N LYS A 130 -6.27 -3.40 16.35
CA LYS A 130 -7.21 -3.81 17.42
C LYS A 130 -8.58 -3.13 17.25
N SER A 131 -8.59 -1.82 17.06
CA SER A 131 -9.81 -1.04 16.83
C SER A 131 -10.54 -1.48 15.57
N SER A 132 -9.83 -1.87 14.51
CA SER A 132 -10.43 -2.44 13.30
C SER A 132 -11.19 -3.74 13.58
N VAL A 133 -10.64 -4.64 14.41
CA VAL A 133 -11.33 -5.88 14.80
C VAL A 133 -12.63 -5.58 15.54
N THR A 134 -12.66 -4.56 16.40
CA THR A 134 -13.87 -4.10 17.07
C THR A 134 -14.90 -3.53 16.10
N GLU A 135 -14.47 -2.70 15.14
CA GLU A 135 -15.34 -1.97 14.20
C GLU A 135 -15.94 -2.84 13.07
N TYR A 136 -15.21 -3.87 12.65
CA TYR A 136 -15.53 -4.68 11.47
C TYR A 136 -15.69 -6.19 11.76
N GLY A 137 -15.30 -6.64 12.95
CA GLY A 137 -15.23 -8.05 13.33
C GLY A 137 -13.87 -8.69 13.07
N SER A 138 -13.64 -9.88 13.62
CA SER A 138 -12.34 -10.58 13.60
C SER A 138 -11.82 -10.92 12.20
N THR A 139 -12.70 -11.13 11.22
CA THR A 139 -12.34 -11.48 9.84
C THR A 139 -11.65 -10.35 9.07
N ILE A 140 -11.61 -9.13 9.64
CA ILE A 140 -10.88 -8.01 9.06
C ILE A 140 -9.36 -8.16 9.24
N ALA A 141 -8.92 -8.87 10.27
CA ALA A 141 -7.52 -9.00 10.62
C ALA A 141 -6.79 -9.76 9.50
N THR A 142 -5.74 -9.14 8.97
CA THR A 142 -4.87 -9.75 7.97
C THR A 142 -3.45 -9.87 8.51
N ILE A 143 -2.65 -10.72 7.88
CA ILE A 143 -1.20 -10.80 8.17
C ILE A 143 -0.57 -9.40 8.03
N ASN A 144 -0.99 -8.59 7.07
CA ASN A 144 -0.47 -7.24 6.92
C ASN A 144 -0.76 -6.34 8.14
N MET A 145 -1.97 -6.42 8.69
CA MET A 145 -2.31 -5.69 9.93
C MET A 145 -1.53 -6.23 11.13
N HIS A 146 -1.33 -7.55 11.23
CA HIS A 146 -0.50 -8.14 12.28
C HIS A 146 0.95 -7.64 12.20
N LEU A 147 1.51 -7.52 11.00
CA LEU A 147 2.86 -7.01 10.79
C LEU A 147 3.02 -5.55 11.25
N HIS A 148 1.94 -4.78 11.42
CA HIS A 148 2.03 -3.44 12.02
C HIS A 148 2.55 -3.47 13.46
N CYS A 149 2.31 -4.55 14.21
CA CYS A 149 2.84 -4.72 15.57
C CYS A 149 4.36 -4.75 15.59
N HIS A 150 4.99 -5.20 14.50
CA HIS A 150 6.44 -5.36 14.39
C HIS A 150 7.10 -4.18 13.66
N LEU A 151 6.35 -3.18 13.20
CA LEU A 151 6.92 -2.06 12.43
C LEU A 151 7.90 -1.23 13.26
N LEU A 152 7.63 -1.06 14.56
CA LEU A 152 8.53 -0.31 15.45
C LEU A 152 9.89 -0.99 15.56
N ASP A 153 9.90 -2.28 15.89
CA ASP A 153 11.13 -3.06 16.03
C ASP A 153 11.91 -3.10 14.72
N ASN A 154 11.22 -3.34 13.59
CA ASN A 154 11.85 -3.30 12.27
C ASN A 154 12.49 -1.94 11.94
N ILE A 155 11.86 -0.82 12.33
CA ILE A 155 12.44 0.51 12.11
C ILE A 155 13.67 0.73 13.01
N LYS A 156 13.64 0.22 14.24
CA LYS A 156 14.78 0.29 15.17
C LYS A 156 15.98 -0.53 14.66
N ASP A 157 15.72 -1.71 14.12
CA ASP A 157 16.77 -2.65 13.68
C ASP A 157 17.33 -2.32 12.28
N PHE A 158 16.46 -1.93 11.34
CA PHE A 158 16.83 -1.79 9.92
C PHE A 158 16.75 -0.35 9.39
N GLY A 159 16.35 0.61 10.24
CA GLY A 159 16.16 2.01 9.86
C GLY A 159 14.82 2.29 9.18
N PRO A 160 14.67 3.41 8.45
CA PRO A 160 13.40 3.78 7.81
C PRO A 160 12.91 2.69 6.87
N ILE A 161 11.59 2.50 6.76
CA ILE A 161 10.96 1.48 5.89
C ILE A 161 11.45 1.46 4.44
N TYR A 162 11.91 2.60 3.90
CA TYR A 162 12.49 2.64 2.56
C TYR A 162 13.77 1.81 2.42
N ALA A 163 14.52 1.61 3.51
CA ALA A 163 15.75 0.83 3.53
C ALA A 163 15.51 -0.67 3.31
N PHE A 164 14.39 -1.20 3.82
CA PHE A 164 14.08 -2.64 3.76
C PHE A 164 12.84 -2.96 2.91
N TRP A 165 12.29 -2.01 2.16
CA TRP A 165 11.22 -2.29 1.19
C TRP A 165 11.72 -3.09 -0.01
N CYS A 166 10.96 -4.12 -0.40
CA CYS A 166 11.31 -5.01 -1.51
C CYS A 166 11.21 -4.39 -2.91
N PHE A 167 10.94 -3.09 -3.07
CA PHE A 167 10.80 -2.48 -4.40
C PHE A 167 12.09 -2.58 -5.24
N GLY A 168 13.25 -2.41 -4.59
CA GLY A 168 14.54 -2.64 -5.24
C GLY A 168 14.65 -4.06 -5.75
N PHE A 169 14.37 -5.04 -4.88
CA PHE A 169 14.39 -6.46 -5.22
C PHE A 169 13.40 -6.83 -6.34
N GLU A 170 12.15 -6.37 -6.28
CA GLU A 170 11.14 -6.60 -7.31
C GLU A 170 11.56 -6.02 -8.67
N ARG A 171 12.15 -4.82 -8.68
CA ARG A 171 12.69 -4.21 -9.90
C ARG A 171 13.82 -5.04 -10.48
N TYR A 172 14.73 -5.55 -9.64
CA TYR A 172 15.79 -6.44 -10.09
C TYR A 172 15.22 -7.74 -10.63
N ASN A 173 14.30 -8.41 -9.93
CA ASN A 173 13.61 -9.62 -10.40
C ASN A 173 12.97 -9.41 -11.77
N GLY A 174 12.35 -8.26 -12.00
CA GLY A 174 11.81 -7.90 -13.31
C GLY A 174 12.87 -7.76 -14.42
N ARG A 175 14.10 -7.35 -14.08
CA ARG A 175 15.25 -7.37 -15.02
C ARG A 175 15.75 -8.79 -15.24
N ILE A 176 15.88 -9.59 -14.17
CA ILE A 176 16.31 -11.00 -14.26
C ILE A 176 15.40 -11.76 -15.22
N LYS A 177 14.08 -11.61 -15.07
CA LYS A 177 13.07 -12.28 -15.90
C LYS A 177 13.17 -11.95 -17.40
N LYS A 178 13.82 -10.85 -17.77
CA LYS A 178 14.01 -10.44 -19.17
C LYS A 178 15.28 -11.02 -19.81
N ILE A 179 16.13 -11.68 -19.04
CA ILE A 179 17.32 -12.34 -19.57
C ILE A 179 16.88 -13.64 -20.22
N THR A 180 17.09 -13.74 -21.54
CA THR A 180 16.88 -14.99 -22.26
C THR A 180 17.86 -16.05 -21.78
N THR A 181 17.34 -17.14 -21.23
CA THR A 181 18.12 -18.33 -20.88
C THR A 181 17.83 -19.44 -21.90
N ASN A 182 18.73 -20.41 -22.03
CA ASN A 182 18.51 -21.60 -22.85
C ASN A 182 17.72 -22.70 -22.10
N ASN A 183 17.14 -22.39 -20.92
CA ASN A 183 16.44 -23.30 -20.02
C ASN A 183 17.21 -24.59 -19.66
N LYS A 184 18.55 -24.55 -19.70
CA LYS A 184 19.43 -25.62 -19.20
C LYS A 184 19.98 -25.24 -17.83
N ASP A 185 20.67 -26.18 -17.19
CA ASP A 185 21.36 -25.97 -15.90
C ASP A 185 22.29 -24.75 -15.94
N CYS A 186 22.66 -24.24 -14.76
CA CYS A 186 23.51 -23.06 -14.56
C CYS A 186 22.83 -21.69 -14.85
N PHE A 187 21.59 -21.51 -14.38
CA PHE A 187 20.91 -20.22 -14.48
C PHE A 187 21.69 -19.11 -13.75
N GLU A 188 22.35 -19.46 -12.64
CA GLU A 188 23.16 -18.57 -11.82
C GLU A 188 24.36 -18.03 -12.61
N LEU A 189 25.05 -18.90 -13.36
CA LEU A 189 26.18 -18.50 -14.21
C LEU A 189 25.73 -17.59 -15.35
N THR A 190 24.62 -17.95 -16.01
CA THR A 190 24.04 -17.13 -17.08
C THR A 190 23.66 -15.75 -16.55
N TYR A 191 23.05 -15.70 -15.37
CA TYR A 191 22.69 -14.46 -14.71
C TYR A 191 23.93 -13.63 -14.36
N MET A 192 24.93 -14.22 -13.71
CA MET A 192 26.15 -13.53 -13.28
C MET A 192 26.91 -12.97 -14.49
N ALA A 193 27.02 -13.73 -15.58
CA ALA A 193 27.66 -13.26 -16.81
C ALA A 193 26.92 -12.06 -17.42
N ARG A 194 25.59 -12.12 -17.51
CA ARG A 194 24.76 -11.03 -18.04
C ARG A 194 24.77 -9.79 -17.14
N PHE A 195 24.76 -9.98 -15.83
CA PHE A 195 24.88 -8.91 -14.85
C PHE A 195 26.21 -8.17 -15.02
N ASN A 196 27.34 -8.91 -15.04
CA ASN A 196 28.67 -8.32 -15.26
C ASN A 196 28.78 -7.59 -16.60
N GLN A 197 28.23 -8.15 -17.69
CA GLN A 197 28.17 -7.48 -18.98
C GLN A 197 27.39 -6.15 -18.92
N GLN A 198 26.29 -6.07 -18.16
CA GLN A 198 25.51 -4.85 -18.03
C GLN A 198 26.20 -3.80 -17.15
N VAL A 199 26.75 -4.21 -16.00
CA VAL A 199 27.44 -3.30 -15.07
C VAL A 199 28.67 -2.69 -15.71
N HIS A 200 29.48 -3.51 -16.39
CA HIS A 200 30.72 -3.09 -17.03
C HIS A 200 30.54 -2.69 -18.50
N ARG A 201 29.30 -2.54 -18.98
CA ARG A 201 29.03 -2.23 -20.39
C ARG A 201 29.79 -1.00 -20.87
N ARG A 202 29.84 0.04 -20.04
CA ARG A 202 30.56 1.28 -20.35
C ARG A 202 32.06 1.06 -20.44
N ASP A 203 32.63 0.28 -19.51
CA ASP A 203 34.05 -0.09 -19.50
C ASP A 203 34.42 -0.91 -20.74
N TYR A 204 33.54 -1.82 -21.16
CA TYR A 204 33.72 -2.61 -22.38
C TYR A 204 33.70 -1.72 -23.64
N VAL A 205 32.76 -0.78 -23.74
CA VAL A 205 32.65 0.14 -24.88
C VAL A 205 33.86 1.07 -24.97
N GLN A 206 34.37 1.55 -23.83
CA GLN A 206 35.56 2.41 -23.79
C GLN A 206 36.87 1.69 -24.11
N ARG A 207 36.87 0.34 -24.10
CA ARG A 207 38.01 -0.50 -24.45
C ARG A 207 37.94 -1.07 -25.87
N LEU A 208 36.93 -0.70 -26.66
CA LEU A 208 36.89 -1.03 -28.08
C LEU A 208 37.91 -0.14 -28.82
N PRO A 209 38.76 -0.72 -29.69
CA PRO A 209 39.74 0.03 -30.48
C PRO A 209 39.08 0.97 -31.50
#